data_AF-A0A978U5J2-F1
#
_entry.id   AF-A0A978U5J2-F1
#
_cell.length_a   1.000
_cell.length_b   1.000
_cell.length_c   1.000
_cell.angle_alpha   90.00
_cell.angle_beta   90.00
_cell.angle_gamma   90.00
#
_symmetry.space_group_name_H-M   'P 1'
#
loop_
_entity.id
_entity.type
_entity.pdbx_description
1 polymer ?
#
loop_
_entity_poly.entity_id
_entity_poly.type
_entity_poly.pdbx_seq_one_letter_code
_entity_poly.pdbx_strand_id
1 'polypeptide(L)' 'MGKTRTKRGEEQGVDGNTWVKGRKRHIVVDVLGLVLGCYVTAANVSDVKAAPGVLVWVLQMYQRIVKVLADEGDRGN' A
#
# COMPACT_ATOMS: atom_id res chain seq x y z
N MET A 1 9.53 34.34 2.77
CA MET A 1 8.15 34.44 3.27
C MET A 1 7.26 33.53 2.44
N GLY A 2 6.65 32.50 3.05
CA GLY A 2 5.56 31.69 2.48
C GLY A 2 5.88 30.69 1.36
N LYS A 3 6.35 29.48 1.69
CA LYS A 3 6.17 28.34 0.77
C LYS A 3 4.68 27.95 0.80
N THR A 4 3.93 28.32 -0.23
CA THR A 4 2.55 27.87 -0.44
C THR A 4 2.56 26.37 -0.67
N ARG A 5 2.47 25.59 0.40
CA ARG A 5 2.34 24.14 0.33
C ARG A 5 0.89 23.84 0.01
N THR A 6 0.53 23.86 -1.28
CA THR A 6 -0.76 23.34 -1.74
C THR A 6 -0.90 21.92 -1.22
N LYS A 7 -1.98 21.64 -0.47
CA LYS A 7 -2.37 20.27 -0.13
C LYS A 7 -2.40 19.50 -1.46
N ARG A 8 -1.45 18.58 -1.68
CA ARG A 8 -1.46 17.69 -2.85
C ARG A 8 -2.50 16.59 -2.61
N GLY A 9 -3.78 16.96 -2.70
CA GLY A 9 -4.95 16.07 -2.73
C GLY A 9 -5.10 15.09 -1.56
N GLU A 10 -6.16 14.29 -1.60
CA GLU A 10 -6.39 13.15 -0.70
C GLU A 10 -5.41 11.98 -0.98
N GLU A 11 -4.62 12.09 -2.05
CA GLU A 11 -3.67 11.07 -2.51
C GLU A 11 -2.34 11.04 -1.73
N GLN A 12 -2.11 11.98 -0.80
CA GLN A 12 -0.92 12.01 0.05
C GLN A 12 -1.30 12.11 1.52
N GLY A 13 -0.84 11.13 2.29
CA GLY A 13 -1.10 10.99 3.72
C GLY A 13 0.15 11.24 4.54
N VAL A 14 0.00 11.26 5.87
CA VAL A 14 1.12 11.18 6.80
C VAL A 14 1.05 9.83 7.48
N ASP A 15 2.14 9.07 7.40
CA ASP A 15 2.26 7.81 8.13
C ASP A 15 2.30 8.09 9.63
N GLY A 16 1.44 7.45 10.42
CA GLY A 16 1.30 7.74 11.85
C GLY A 16 2.50 7.30 12.70
N ASN A 17 3.27 6.32 12.20
CA ASN A 17 4.38 5.73 12.95
C ASN A 17 5.71 6.44 12.65
N THR A 18 5.93 6.78 11.38
CA THR A 18 7.17 7.44 10.90
C THR A 18 7.03 8.96 10.72
N TRP A 19 5.80 9.49 10.78
CA TRP A 19 5.47 10.90 10.52
C TRP A 19 5.89 11.40 9.13
N VAL A 20 6.14 10.48 8.20
CA VAL A 20 6.54 10.80 6.83
C VAL A 20 5.31 11.10 5.98
N LYS A 21 5.34 12.21 5.25
CA LYS A 21 4.31 12.55 4.27
C LYS A 21 4.56 11.84 2.95
N GLY A 22 3.58 11.11 2.43
CA GLY A 22 3.74 10.46 1.13
C GLY A 22 2.64 9.49 0.76
N ARG A 23 3.05 8.46 0.03
CA ARG A 23 2.24 7.36 -0.49
C ARG A 23 2.82 6.04 -0.03
N LYS A 24 1.98 5.08 0.32
CA LYS A 24 2.37 3.70 0.64
C LYS A 24 2.09 2.81 -0.58
N ARG A 25 3.04 1.96 -0.93
CA ARG A 25 2.94 1.02 -2.06
C ARG A 25 2.76 -0.38 -1.50
N HIS A 26 1.63 -1.00 -1.83
CA HIS A 26 1.27 -2.37 -1.46
C HIS A 26 1.61 -3.27 -2.62
N ILE A 27 2.74 -3.96 -2.53
CA ILE A 27 3.30 -4.75 -3.64
C ILE A 27 3.15 -6.23 -3.32
N VAL A 28 2.63 -6.99 -4.27
CA VAL A 28 2.62 -8.45 -4.22
C VAL A 28 3.71 -8.96 -5.16
N VAL A 29 4.56 -9.85 -4.65
CA VAL A 29 5.64 -10.48 -5.38
C VAL A 29 5.53 -11.99 -5.34
N ASP A 30 6.16 -12.68 -6.29
CA ASP A 30 6.36 -14.12 -6.22
C ASP A 30 7.57 -14.51 -5.35
N VAL A 31 7.87 -15.82 -5.29
CA VAL A 31 9.00 -16.36 -4.52
C VAL A 31 10.38 -15.96 -5.06
N LEU A 32 10.46 -15.51 -6.32
CA LEU A 32 11.68 -14.99 -6.95
C LEU A 32 11.79 -13.46 -6.84
N GLY A 33 10.79 -12.79 -6.25
CA GLY A 33 10.72 -11.34 -6.12
C GLY A 33 10.15 -10.62 -7.34
N LEU A 34 9.53 -11.33 -8.29
CA LEU A 34 8.88 -10.72 -9.45
C LEU A 34 7.56 -10.07 -9.03
N VAL A 35 7.33 -8.84 -9.47
CA VAL A 35 6.12 -8.07 -9.11
C VAL A 35 4.91 -8.62 -9.85
N LEU A 36 3.90 -9.05 -9.09
CA LEU A 36 2.61 -9.53 -9.59
C LEU A 36 1.53 -8.44 -9.57
N GLY A 37 1.66 -7.45 -8.67
CA GLY A 37 0.71 -6.35 -8.55
C GLY A 37 1.21 -5.27 -7.60
N CYS A 38 0.74 -4.04 -7.81
CA CYS A 38 1.06 -2.89 -6.97
C CYS A 38 -0.19 -2.00 -6.83
N TYR A 39 -0.56 -1.71 -5.59
CA TYR A 39 -1.63 -0.77 -5.26
C TYR A 39 -1.05 0.39 -4.44
N VAL A 40 -1.35 1.62 -4.83
CA VAL A 40 -0.78 2.82 -4.21
C VAL A 40 -1.87 3.55 -3.46
N THR A 41 -1.57 3.89 -2.21
CA THR A 41 -2.48 4.61 -1.31
C THR A 41 -1.78 5.80 -0.67
N ALA A 42 -2.53 6.70 -0.06
CA ALA A 42 -1.98 7.72 0.82
C ALA A 42 -1.24 7.05 2.01
N ALA A 43 -0.17 7.66 2.51
CA ALA A 43 0.66 7.03 3.56
C ALA A 43 -0.07 6.80 4.91
N ASN A 44 -1.23 7.41 5.13
CA ASN A 44 -2.05 7.19 6.32
C ASN A 44 -3.02 6.00 6.18
N VAL A 45 -3.00 5.28 5.06
CA VAL A 45 -3.83 4.08 4.87
C VAL A 45 -3.10 2.86 5.42
N SER A 46 -3.71 2.23 6.42
CA SER A 46 -3.26 0.96 7.03
C SER A 46 -3.16 -0.17 6.00
N ASP A 47 -2.19 -1.06 6.15
CA ASP A 47 -1.97 -2.19 5.23
C ASP A 47 -3.18 -3.12 5.18
N VAL A 48 -3.84 -3.33 6.33
CA VAL A 48 -5.05 -4.16 6.43
C VAL A 48 -6.18 -3.65 5.53
N LYS A 49 -6.36 -2.32 5.45
CA LYS A 49 -7.40 -1.69 4.60
C LYS A 49 -7.02 -1.70 3.12
N ALA A 50 -5.72 -1.64 2.81
CA ALA A 50 -5.24 -1.57 1.44
C ALA A 50 -5.01 -2.94 0.78
N ALA A 51 -4.77 -3.99 1.59
CA ALA A 51 -4.48 -5.34 1.11
C ALA A 51 -5.54 -5.88 0.12
N PRO A 52 -6.86 -5.73 0.34
CA PRO A 52 -7.85 -6.15 -0.64
C PRO A 52 -7.68 -5.48 -2.02
N GLY A 53 -7.23 -4.22 -2.05
CA GLY A 53 -7.06 -3.43 -3.27
C GLY A 53 -6.03 -4.01 -4.24
N VAL A 54 -4.98 -4.66 -3.73
CA VAL A 54 -4.00 -5.39 -4.57
C VAL A 54 -4.35 -6.86 -4.71
N LEU A 55 -4.85 -7.49 -3.64
CA LEU A 55 -4.96 -8.94 -3.59
C LEU A 55 -6.10 -9.50 -4.45
N VAL A 56 -7.23 -8.78 -4.56
CA VAL A 56 -8.35 -9.21 -5.41
C VAL A 56 -7.90 -9.34 -6.87
N TRP A 57 -7.18 -8.34 -7.37
CA TRP A 57 -6.69 -8.33 -8.75
C TRP A 57 -5.67 -9.45 -9.00
N VAL A 58 -4.72 -9.63 -8.08
CA VAL A 58 -3.69 -10.66 -8.19
C VAL A 58 -4.30 -12.07 -8.16
N LEU A 59 -5.22 -12.35 -7.24
CA LEU A 59 -5.84 -13.68 -7.13
C LEU A 59 -6.75 -14.01 -8.33
N GLN A 60 -7.39 -13.00 -8.93
CA GLN A 60 -8.16 -13.18 -10.16
C GLN A 60 -7.28 -13.51 -11.36
N MET A 61 -6.14 -12.81 -11.49
CA MET A 61 -5.20 -12.98 -12.61
C MET A 61 -4.35 -14.26 -12.49
N TYR A 62 -3.92 -14.61 -11.28
CA TYR A 62 -3.00 -15.70 -11.01
C TYR A 62 -3.68 -16.79 -10.18
N GLN A 63 -4.59 -17.55 -10.81
CA GLN A 63 -5.41 -18.57 -10.15
C GLN A 63 -4.62 -19.76 -9.54
N ARG A 64 -3.31 -19.84 -9.83
CA ARG A 64 -2.41 -20.85 -9.26
C ARG A 64 -1.86 -20.47 -7.88
N ILE A 65 -2.13 -19.26 -7.39
CA ILE A 65 -1.72 -18.83 -6.05
C ILE A 65 -2.57 -19.57 -5.02
N VAL A 66 -1.93 -20.40 -4.20
CA VAL A 66 -2.59 -21.17 -3.12
C VAL A 66 -2.29 -20.56 -1.75
N LYS A 67 -1.21 -19.80 -1.62
CA LYS A 67 -0.75 -19.22 -0.35
C LYS A 67 -0.23 -17.82 -0.58
N VAL A 68 -0.64 -16.91 0.31
CA VAL A 68 -0.16 -15.54 0.40
C VAL A 68 0.46 -15.38 1.78
N LEU A 69 1.68 -14.88 1.85
CA LEU A 69 2.35 -14.53 3.09
C LEU A 69 2.35 -13.01 3.22
N ALA A 70 2.01 -12.51 4.39
CA ALA A 70 2.04 -11.09 4.72
C ALA A 70 2.70 -10.94 6.09
N ASP A 71 3.42 -9.84 6.27
CA ASP A 71 3.97 -9.45 7.58
C ASP A 71 2.86 -8.85 8.46
N GLU A 72 3.17 -8.59 9.73
CA GLU A 72 2.28 -7.93 10.67
C GLU A 72 1.73 -6.63 10.06
N GLY A 73 0.42 -6.60 9.84
CA GLY A 73 -0.24 -5.45 9.24
C GLY A 73 -0.29 -4.27 10.20
N ASP A 74 0.18 -3.11 9.77
CA ASP A 74 -0.03 -1.88 10.53
C ASP A 74 -1.52 -1.54 10.53
N ARG A 75 -2.11 -1.41 11.72
CA ARG A 75 -3.53 -1.07 11.91
C ARG A 75 -3.82 0.41 11.75
N GLY A 76 -2.79 1.27 11.72
CA GLY A 76 -2.93 2.73 11.65
C GLY A 76 -3.70 3.27 12.87
N ASN A 77 -2.99 3.72 13.89
CA ASN A 77 -3.57 4.45 15.02
C ASN A 77 -3.69 5.95 14.73
#